data_AF-A0A2D3NYA4-F1
#
_entry.id   AF-A0A2D3NYA4-F1
#
_cell.length_a   1.000
_cell.length_b   1.000
_cell.length_c   1.000
_cell.angle_alpha   90.00
_cell.angle_beta   90.00
_cell.angle_gamma   90.00
#
_symmetry.space_group_name_H-M   'P 1'
#
loop_
_entity.id
_entity.type
_entity.pdbx_description
1 polymer ?
#
loop_
_entity_poly.entity_id
_entity_poly.type
_entity_poly.pdbx_seq_one_letter_code
_entity_poly.pdbx_strand_id
1 'polypeptide(L)'
;MFAFILVFGLFFSLSSIDIEAAEKKTYNTWQDVAKDMNIEFQAAKKFIEEGNNDEAYNAMNRAYFGYYEVQGFEKNVMVNIAAKRVNEIEATFRRIKHTLKGNIQGNVAELDKEIDTLAMKVYKDAMVLDGVASKDDPDELGNKVFGNEAVSVADETTIKLKSFGASFGLLLREGLEAILVVVAIIAYLVKTGNQKLCKQVYIGMGFGVICSFILAYLIDILLGGVGQELMEGITMFLAVAVLFWVSNWILSRSEEQAWSRYIKSQVQKSIDQNSGRALIFSAFLAVLREGAELVLFYKAMLTGGQTNKLFAFYGFLAGTVVLVIIYLIFRYSTVRLPLKPFFTFTSILLFLLCISFMGKGVVELTEAGVISGSTTIPAMNGYQNSWLNIYDRAETLIPQIMLVIASVWMLLNNYLKERKMKKEAVEESK
;
A
#
# COMPACT_ATOMS: atom_id res chain seq x y z
N MET A 1 -5.60 -22.35 9.98
CA MET A 1 -6.79 -22.69 9.15
C MET A 1 -8.09 -22.28 9.83
N PHE A 2 -8.33 -22.63 11.11
CA PHE A 2 -9.55 -22.22 11.83
C PHE A 2 -9.67 -20.70 12.14
N ALA A 3 -8.55 -20.00 12.34
CA ALA A 3 -8.57 -18.54 12.57
C ALA A 3 -8.92 -17.71 11.32
N PHE A 4 -8.74 -18.26 10.11
CA PHE A 4 -8.97 -17.55 8.85
C PHE A 4 -10.45 -17.54 8.44
N ILE A 5 -11.22 -18.53 8.91
CA ILE A 5 -12.66 -18.68 8.60
C ILE A 5 -13.51 -17.91 9.63
N LEU A 6 -13.06 -17.82 10.89
CA LEU A 6 -13.78 -17.12 11.96
C LEU A 6 -13.77 -15.59 11.82
N VAL A 7 -12.69 -15.02 11.26
CA VAL A 7 -12.61 -13.57 11.00
C VAL A 7 -13.55 -13.16 9.85
N PHE A 8 -13.82 -14.06 8.90
CA PHE A 8 -14.70 -13.79 7.75
C PHE A 8 -16.20 -13.82 8.11
N GLY A 9 -16.59 -14.59 9.13
CA GLY A 9 -18.00 -14.75 9.52
C GLY A 9 -18.60 -13.59 10.31
N LEU A 10 -17.78 -12.72 10.90
CA LEU A 10 -18.24 -11.59 11.73
C LEU A 10 -18.59 -10.33 10.93
N PHE A 11 -18.18 -10.25 9.65
CA PHE A 11 -18.45 -9.09 8.77
C PHE A 11 -19.88 -9.04 8.22
N PHE A 12 -20.69 -10.09 8.41
CA PHE A 12 -22.01 -10.19 7.80
C PHE A 12 -23.11 -9.33 8.48
N SER A 13 -22.81 -8.69 9.61
CA SER A 13 -23.84 -8.19 10.54
C SER A 13 -24.10 -6.67 10.53
N LEU A 14 -23.30 -5.84 9.84
CA LEU A 14 -23.43 -4.38 9.96
C LEU A 14 -23.29 -3.72 8.59
N SER A 15 -24.36 -3.69 7.80
CA SER A 15 -24.42 -2.86 6.59
C SER A 15 -25.86 -2.39 6.36
N SER A 16 -26.22 -1.28 6.99
CA SER A 16 -27.43 -0.54 6.62
C SER A 16 -27.40 0.89 7.17
N ILE A 17 -26.62 1.78 6.55
CA ILE A 17 -26.86 3.24 6.60
C ILE A 17 -26.45 3.84 5.25
N ASP A 18 -27.41 4.40 4.52
CA ASP A 18 -27.25 5.07 3.21
C ASP A 18 -26.83 6.54 3.38
N ILE A 19 -25.79 6.97 2.63
CA ILE A 19 -25.52 8.40 2.34
C ILE A 19 -24.98 8.49 0.89
N GLU A 20 -25.58 9.36 0.06
CA GLU A 20 -25.18 9.61 -1.34
C GLU A 20 -23.79 10.24 -1.44
N ALA A 21 -22.86 9.56 -2.13
CA ALA A 21 -21.51 10.04 -2.45
C ALA A 21 -21.45 10.61 -3.88
N ALA A 22 -20.71 11.71 -4.08
CA ALA A 22 -20.55 12.37 -5.37
C ALA A 22 -19.69 11.55 -6.35
N GLU A 23 -20.07 11.58 -7.64
CA GLU A 23 -19.51 10.77 -8.72
C GLU A 23 -18.08 11.20 -9.13
N LYS A 24 -17.18 10.25 -9.39
CA LYS A 24 -15.76 10.53 -9.73
C LYS A 24 -15.60 11.02 -11.17
N LYS A 25 -15.47 12.34 -11.36
CA LYS A 25 -15.25 13.00 -12.66
C LYS A 25 -13.80 12.80 -13.17
N THR A 26 -13.62 12.61 -14.48
CA THR A 26 -12.29 12.46 -15.10
C THR A 26 -11.68 13.82 -15.46
N TYR A 27 -10.44 14.07 -15.02
CA TYR A 27 -9.67 15.28 -15.31
C TYR A 27 -8.39 14.97 -16.10
N ASN A 28 -7.93 15.93 -16.90
CA ASN A 28 -6.68 15.81 -17.65
C ASN A 28 -5.47 16.33 -16.86
N THR A 29 -5.68 17.29 -15.95
CA THR A 29 -4.64 17.92 -15.13
C THR A 29 -5.14 18.15 -13.70
N TRP A 30 -4.24 18.23 -12.72
CA TRP A 30 -4.57 18.60 -11.35
C TRP A 30 -5.02 20.05 -11.24
N GLN A 31 -4.53 20.92 -12.12
CA GLN A 31 -4.96 22.30 -12.24
C GLN A 31 -6.46 22.40 -12.60
N ASP A 32 -7.00 21.48 -13.41
CA ASP A 32 -8.43 21.45 -13.71
C ASP A 32 -9.26 20.99 -12.50
N VAL A 33 -8.74 20.04 -11.69
CA VAL A 33 -9.35 19.67 -10.40
C VAL A 33 -9.38 20.88 -9.46
N ALA A 34 -8.27 21.62 -9.38
CA ALA A 34 -8.17 22.81 -8.54
C ALA A 34 -9.06 23.97 -9.04
N LYS A 35 -9.30 24.11 -10.34
CA LYS A 35 -10.27 25.08 -10.89
C LYS A 35 -11.70 24.75 -10.46
N ASP A 36 -12.13 23.50 -10.61
CA ASP A 36 -13.48 23.09 -10.20
C ASP A 36 -13.64 23.18 -8.66
N MET A 37 -12.60 22.86 -7.89
CA MET A 37 -12.56 23.11 -6.44
C MET A 37 -12.67 24.59 -6.09
N ASN A 38 -12.04 25.47 -6.88
CA ASN A 38 -12.12 26.92 -6.68
C ASN A 38 -13.53 27.47 -6.93
N ILE A 39 -14.36 26.83 -7.77
CA ILE A 39 -15.77 27.20 -7.93
C ILE A 39 -16.51 27.07 -6.59
N GLU A 40 -16.28 25.98 -5.85
CA GLU A 40 -16.86 25.79 -4.52
C GLU A 40 -16.30 26.76 -3.48
N PHE A 41 -15.01 27.13 -3.58
CA PHE A 41 -14.44 28.20 -2.75
C PHE A 41 -15.12 29.55 -3.00
N GLN A 42 -15.35 29.94 -4.26
CA GLN A 42 -16.06 31.17 -4.58
C GLN A 42 -17.53 31.12 -4.13
N ALA A 43 -18.18 29.95 -4.23
CA ALA A 43 -19.53 29.75 -3.70
C ALA A 43 -19.56 29.92 -2.17
N ALA A 44 -18.60 29.36 -1.45
CA ALA A 44 -18.49 29.52 0.00
C ALA A 44 -18.32 30.99 0.41
N LYS A 45 -17.44 31.74 -0.28
CA LYS A 45 -17.25 33.19 -0.06
C LYS A 45 -18.55 33.97 -0.24
N LYS A 46 -19.27 33.71 -1.34
CA LYS A 46 -20.57 34.34 -1.61
C LYS A 46 -21.60 34.06 -0.50
N PHE A 47 -21.70 32.81 -0.03
CA PHE A 47 -22.62 32.48 1.05
C PHE A 47 -22.23 33.12 2.39
N ILE A 48 -20.92 33.31 2.66
CA ILE A 48 -20.44 34.06 3.82
C ILE A 48 -20.88 35.53 3.75
N GLU A 49 -20.75 36.17 2.59
CA GLU A 49 -21.20 37.56 2.36
C GLU A 49 -22.73 37.71 2.55
N GLU A 50 -23.49 36.71 2.13
CA GLU A 50 -24.95 36.65 2.31
C GLU A 50 -25.38 36.29 3.74
N GLY A 51 -24.43 35.97 4.63
CA GLY A 51 -24.68 35.56 6.01
C GLY A 51 -25.21 34.13 6.16
N ASN A 52 -25.14 33.31 5.11
CA ASN A 52 -25.61 31.93 5.09
C ASN A 52 -24.46 30.95 5.38
N ASN A 53 -24.11 30.83 6.66
CA ASN A 53 -22.98 30.00 7.10
C ASN A 53 -23.16 28.50 6.84
N ASP A 54 -24.41 28.01 6.80
CA ASP A 54 -24.69 26.59 6.53
C ASP A 54 -24.41 26.22 5.08
N GLU A 55 -24.80 27.07 4.12
CA GLU A 55 -24.48 26.86 2.71
C GLU A 55 -23.00 27.08 2.40
N ALA A 56 -22.36 28.04 3.09
CA ALA A 56 -20.90 28.19 3.03
C ALA A 56 -20.18 26.93 3.51
N TYR A 57 -20.65 26.33 4.61
CA TYR A 57 -20.11 25.07 5.13
C TYR A 57 -20.31 23.92 4.14
N ASN A 58 -21.48 23.83 3.52
CA ASN A 58 -21.78 22.80 2.52
C ASN A 58 -20.88 22.95 1.28
N ALA A 59 -20.65 24.17 0.81
CA ALA A 59 -19.71 24.46 -0.27
C ALA A 59 -18.27 24.03 0.09
N MET A 60 -17.81 24.35 1.30
CA MET A 60 -16.49 23.88 1.78
C MET A 60 -16.41 22.36 1.91
N ASN A 61 -17.50 21.68 2.27
CA ASN A 61 -17.56 20.21 2.27
C ASN A 61 -17.52 19.64 0.85
N ARG A 62 -18.19 20.25 -0.13
CA ARG A 62 -18.08 19.81 -1.53
C ARG A 62 -16.69 20.03 -2.09
N ALA A 63 -16.03 21.15 -1.78
CA ALA A 63 -14.64 21.39 -2.13
C ALA A 63 -13.72 20.29 -1.58
N TYR A 64 -13.89 19.97 -0.28
CA TYR A 64 -13.08 18.96 0.41
C TYR A 64 -13.36 17.54 -0.09
N PHE A 65 -14.57 17.04 0.13
CA PHE A 65 -14.91 15.66 -0.18
C PHE A 65 -15.00 15.41 -1.68
N GLY A 66 -15.56 16.35 -2.46
CA GLY A 66 -15.79 16.16 -3.90
C GLY A 66 -14.53 16.27 -4.76
N TYR A 67 -13.59 17.14 -4.38
CA TYR A 67 -12.41 17.44 -5.20
C TYR A 67 -11.10 17.11 -4.50
N TYR A 68 -10.90 17.57 -3.27
CA TYR A 68 -9.64 17.36 -2.56
C TYR A 68 -9.42 15.87 -2.22
N GLU A 69 -10.44 15.18 -1.74
CA GLU A 69 -10.35 13.78 -1.29
C GLU A 69 -10.70 12.78 -2.42
N VAL A 70 -11.94 12.82 -2.95
CA VAL A 70 -12.45 11.81 -3.91
C VAL A 70 -11.66 11.76 -5.22
N GLN A 71 -11.16 12.91 -5.71
CA GLN A 71 -10.32 12.94 -6.93
C GLN A 71 -8.88 12.49 -6.66
N GLY A 72 -8.51 12.24 -5.40
CA GLY A 72 -7.18 11.82 -4.99
C GLY A 72 -6.16 12.97 -4.95
N PHE A 73 -6.63 14.22 -4.88
CA PHE A 73 -5.77 15.40 -4.84
C PHE A 73 -4.87 15.37 -3.60
N GLU A 74 -5.47 15.19 -2.43
CA GLU A 74 -4.80 15.01 -1.14
C GLU A 74 -3.71 13.93 -1.20
N LYS A 75 -4.07 12.73 -1.68
CA LYS A 75 -3.13 11.60 -1.82
C LYS A 75 -1.96 11.95 -2.74
N ASN A 76 -2.20 12.70 -3.81
CA ASN A 76 -1.14 13.12 -4.73
C ASN A 76 -0.27 14.25 -4.15
N VAL A 77 -0.84 15.21 -3.41
CA VAL A 77 -0.09 16.23 -2.66
C VAL A 77 0.80 15.58 -1.60
N MET A 78 0.28 14.57 -0.89
CA MET A 78 1.05 13.81 0.10
C MET A 78 2.28 13.15 -0.53
N VAL A 79 2.11 12.53 -1.71
CA VAL A 79 3.17 11.76 -2.38
C VAL A 79 4.19 12.67 -3.07
N ASN A 80 3.75 13.75 -3.72
CA ASN A 80 4.61 14.54 -4.62
C ASN A 80 5.08 15.86 -4.02
N ILE A 81 4.45 16.36 -2.96
CA ILE A 81 4.80 17.63 -2.31
C ILE A 81 5.35 17.37 -0.91
N ALA A 82 4.45 17.13 0.05
CA ALA A 82 4.80 16.77 1.43
C ALA A 82 3.54 16.41 2.22
N ALA A 83 3.66 15.46 3.16
CA ALA A 83 2.61 15.20 4.14
C ALA A 83 2.34 16.44 5.03
N LYS A 84 3.36 17.22 5.39
CA LYS A 84 3.19 18.51 6.07
C LYS A 84 2.25 19.44 5.31
N ARG A 85 2.35 19.48 3.98
CA ARG A 85 1.50 20.32 3.12
C ARG A 85 0.03 19.90 3.17
N VAL A 86 -0.24 18.60 3.13
CA VAL A 86 -1.59 18.05 3.33
C VAL A 86 -2.15 18.44 4.69
N ASN A 87 -1.38 18.24 5.77
CA ASN A 87 -1.82 18.62 7.12
C ASN A 87 -2.14 20.13 7.21
N GLU A 88 -1.33 21.00 6.58
CA GLU A 88 -1.59 22.44 6.53
C GLU A 88 -2.90 22.77 5.80
N ILE A 89 -3.16 22.13 4.66
CA ILE A 89 -4.39 22.31 3.87
C ILE A 89 -5.60 21.79 4.64
N GLU A 90 -5.54 20.58 5.18
CA GLU A 90 -6.63 19.96 5.94
C GLU A 90 -6.94 20.71 7.23
N ALA A 91 -5.91 21.19 7.94
CA ALA A 91 -6.10 22.04 9.11
C ALA A 91 -6.82 23.35 8.74
N THR A 92 -6.58 23.88 7.54
CA THR A 92 -7.24 25.08 7.03
C THR A 92 -8.70 24.79 6.68
N PHE A 93 -8.97 23.70 5.93
CA PHE A 93 -10.34 23.23 5.69
C PHE A 93 -11.12 23.00 6.98
N ARG A 94 -10.51 22.31 7.97
CA ARG A 94 -11.12 22.05 9.28
C ARG A 94 -11.43 23.36 10.00
N ARG A 95 -10.47 24.29 10.08
CA ARG A 95 -10.67 25.59 10.74
C ARG A 95 -11.83 26.35 10.12
N ILE A 96 -11.85 26.54 8.80
CA ILE A 96 -12.92 27.26 8.10
C ILE A 96 -14.28 26.62 8.39
N LYS A 97 -14.39 25.30 8.23
CA LYS A 97 -15.63 24.55 8.49
C LYS A 97 -16.12 24.67 9.93
N HIS A 98 -15.23 24.57 10.92
CA HIS A 98 -15.60 24.67 12.32
C HIS A 98 -15.95 26.10 12.73
N THR A 99 -15.32 27.13 12.15
CA THR A 99 -15.69 28.54 12.35
C THR A 99 -17.09 28.82 11.79
N LEU A 100 -17.41 28.32 10.59
CA LEU A 100 -18.74 28.47 9.98
C LEU A 100 -19.85 27.83 10.81
N LYS A 101 -19.58 26.68 11.42
CA LYS A 101 -20.52 26.00 12.34
C LYS A 101 -20.58 26.60 13.75
N GLY A 102 -19.75 27.60 14.05
CA GLY A 102 -19.68 28.21 15.40
C GLY A 102 -19.04 27.31 16.46
N ASN A 103 -18.33 26.25 16.07
CA ASN A 103 -17.69 25.30 16.98
C ASN A 103 -16.42 25.87 17.63
N ILE A 104 -15.82 26.90 17.03
CA ILE A 104 -14.61 27.58 17.51
C ILE A 104 -14.80 29.11 17.40
N GLN A 105 -14.19 29.86 18.33
CA GLN A 105 -14.16 31.33 18.23
C GLN A 105 -13.33 31.75 17.02
N GLY A 106 -13.96 32.42 16.06
CA GLY A 106 -13.33 32.95 14.86
C GLY A 106 -14.16 34.06 14.24
N ASN A 107 -13.50 34.96 13.52
CA ASN A 107 -14.17 36.05 12.82
C ASN A 107 -14.60 35.57 11.43
N VAL A 108 -15.92 35.40 11.22
CA VAL A 108 -16.46 34.97 9.92
C VAL A 108 -16.08 35.93 8.79
N ALA A 109 -15.88 37.21 9.10
CA ALA A 109 -15.43 38.21 8.12
C ALA A 109 -13.97 38.05 7.68
N GLU A 110 -13.16 37.24 8.38
CA GLU A 110 -11.77 36.93 8.01
C GLU A 110 -11.66 35.64 7.19
N LEU A 111 -12.71 34.80 7.16
CA LEU A 111 -12.72 33.53 6.42
C LEU A 111 -12.55 33.73 4.92
N ASP A 112 -12.99 34.87 4.38
CA ASP A 112 -12.80 35.24 2.98
C ASP A 112 -11.33 35.16 2.54
N LYS A 113 -10.44 35.74 3.36
CA LYS A 113 -8.99 35.75 3.12
C LYS A 113 -8.35 34.38 3.36
N GLU A 114 -8.86 33.62 4.33
CA GLU A 114 -8.40 32.25 4.56
C GLU A 114 -8.74 31.34 3.37
N ILE A 115 -9.94 31.50 2.79
CA ILE A 115 -10.37 30.77 1.60
C ILE A 115 -9.51 31.14 0.39
N ASP A 116 -9.17 32.42 0.19
CA ASP A 116 -8.26 32.83 -0.89
C ASP A 116 -6.86 32.24 -0.73
N THR A 117 -6.34 32.24 0.51
CA THR A 117 -5.04 31.63 0.82
C THR A 117 -5.07 30.12 0.57
N LEU A 118 -6.17 29.46 0.92
CA LEU A 118 -6.38 28.04 0.66
C LEU A 118 -6.44 27.75 -0.84
N ALA A 119 -7.20 28.53 -1.60
CA ALA A 119 -7.33 28.40 -3.05
C ALA A 119 -5.98 28.56 -3.76
N MET A 120 -5.20 29.58 -3.38
CA MET A 120 -3.84 29.80 -3.87
C MET A 120 -2.95 28.59 -3.59
N LYS A 121 -2.93 28.09 -2.36
CA LYS A 121 -2.10 26.95 -1.96
C LYS A 121 -2.48 25.66 -2.70
N VAL A 122 -3.77 25.37 -2.79
CA VAL A 122 -4.30 24.23 -3.54
C VAL A 122 -3.90 24.34 -5.01
N TYR A 123 -3.99 25.52 -5.62
CA TYR A 123 -3.62 25.67 -7.02
C TYR A 123 -2.11 25.57 -7.25
N LYS A 124 -1.27 26.11 -6.35
CA LYS A 124 0.17 25.88 -6.39
C LYS A 124 0.48 24.39 -6.27
N ASP A 125 -0.23 23.69 -5.41
CA ASP A 125 -0.05 22.26 -5.25
C ASP A 125 -0.42 21.52 -6.52
N ALA A 126 -1.55 21.87 -7.15
CA ALA A 126 -1.94 21.36 -8.45
C ALA A 126 -0.84 21.59 -9.51
N MET A 127 -0.23 22.78 -9.52
CA MET A 127 0.88 23.08 -10.41
C MET A 127 2.10 22.19 -10.15
N VAL A 128 2.44 21.90 -8.89
CA VAL A 128 3.52 20.96 -8.57
C VAL A 128 3.14 19.53 -8.97
N LEU A 129 1.88 19.14 -8.82
CA LEU A 129 1.38 17.84 -9.26
C LEU A 129 1.35 17.70 -10.79
N ASP A 130 1.10 18.78 -11.51
CA ASP A 130 1.22 18.83 -12.97
C ASP A 130 2.67 19.09 -13.42
N GLY A 131 3.60 19.19 -12.44
CA GLY A 131 5.04 19.48 -12.54
C GLY A 131 5.40 20.76 -13.29
N VAL A 132 4.48 21.71 -13.32
CA VAL A 132 4.70 23.05 -13.87
C VAL A 132 5.36 24.00 -12.87
N ALA A 133 5.46 23.58 -11.61
CA ALA A 133 6.13 24.28 -10.52
C ALA A 133 6.95 23.30 -9.67
N SER A 134 8.00 23.81 -9.03
CA SER A 134 8.74 23.10 -8.00
C SER A 134 8.01 23.16 -6.66
N LYS A 135 8.18 22.14 -5.83
CA LYS A 135 7.69 22.15 -4.44
C LYS A 135 8.26 23.31 -3.62
N ASP A 136 9.46 23.76 -3.96
CA ASP A 136 10.20 24.82 -3.27
C ASP A 136 9.82 26.23 -3.79
N ASP A 137 8.99 26.30 -4.84
CA ASP A 137 8.53 27.55 -5.39
C ASP A 137 7.52 28.24 -4.43
N PRO A 138 7.46 29.60 -4.43
CA PRO A 138 6.54 30.35 -3.58
C PRO A 138 5.07 29.98 -3.84
N ASP A 139 4.27 29.93 -2.77
CA ASP A 139 2.83 29.66 -2.86
C ASP A 139 2.09 30.68 -3.74
N GLU A 140 2.62 31.90 -3.85
CA GLU A 140 2.09 33.00 -4.69
C GLU A 140 1.98 32.65 -6.18
N LEU A 141 2.72 31.65 -6.67
CA LEU A 141 2.55 31.12 -8.03
C LEU A 141 1.15 30.55 -8.25
N GLY A 142 0.50 30.07 -7.19
CA GLY A 142 -0.89 29.62 -7.18
C GLY A 142 -1.88 30.73 -7.53
N ASN A 143 -1.48 32.01 -7.41
CA ASN A 143 -2.34 33.14 -7.82
C ASN A 143 -2.62 33.17 -9.32
N LYS A 144 -1.88 32.39 -10.12
CA LYS A 144 -2.17 32.18 -11.54
C LYS A 144 -3.54 31.54 -11.79
N VAL A 145 -4.24 30.99 -10.80
CA VAL A 145 -5.65 30.59 -10.94
C VAL A 145 -6.59 31.79 -11.08
N PHE A 146 -6.20 32.96 -10.54
CA PHE A 146 -7.00 34.17 -10.55
C PHE A 146 -6.84 34.98 -11.85
N GLY A 147 -5.85 34.63 -12.69
CA GLY A 147 -5.66 35.19 -14.03
C GLY A 147 -5.76 34.10 -15.09
N ASN A 148 -6.55 34.31 -16.15
CA ASN A 148 -6.77 33.34 -17.25
C ASN A 148 -5.53 33.10 -18.14
N GLU A 149 -4.37 32.70 -17.61
CA GLU A 149 -3.18 32.34 -18.40
C GLU A 149 -2.84 30.84 -18.28
N ALA A 150 -2.59 30.20 -19.43
CA ALA A 150 -2.29 28.77 -19.55
C ALA A 150 -0.83 28.46 -19.12
N VAL A 151 -0.63 27.31 -18.45
CA VAL A 151 0.63 26.95 -17.76
C VAL A 151 1.21 25.61 -18.27
N SER A 152 2.54 25.50 -18.30
CA SER A 152 3.39 24.49 -18.97
C SER A 152 3.72 23.23 -18.14
N VAL A 153 3.32 22.05 -18.64
CA VAL A 153 3.44 20.67 -18.08
C VAL A 153 4.86 20.23 -17.64
N ALA A 154 4.94 19.39 -16.59
CA ALA A 154 6.11 18.66 -16.09
C ALA A 154 7.01 18.01 -17.15
N ASP A 155 8.30 17.88 -16.84
CA ASP A 155 9.28 17.15 -17.66
C ASP A 155 8.88 15.67 -17.82
N GLU A 156 8.36 15.35 -19.00
CA GLU A 156 7.78 14.08 -19.43
C GLU A 156 8.68 12.87 -19.11
N THR A 157 10.00 13.09 -19.11
CA THR A 157 11.05 12.09 -18.88
C THR A 157 10.99 11.48 -17.48
N THR A 158 10.69 12.28 -16.45
CA THR A 158 10.71 11.83 -15.05
C THR A 158 9.52 10.92 -14.73
N ILE A 159 8.33 11.25 -15.25
CA ILE A 159 7.11 10.45 -15.07
C ILE A 159 7.25 9.10 -15.77
N LYS A 160 7.84 9.08 -16.97
CA LYS A 160 8.14 7.86 -17.74
C LYS A 160 9.04 6.92 -16.95
N LEU A 161 10.15 7.41 -16.39
CA LEU A 161 11.10 6.57 -15.66
C LEU A 161 10.52 5.99 -14.36
N LYS A 162 9.79 6.79 -13.57
CA LYS A 162 9.13 6.32 -12.35
C LYS A 162 8.09 5.23 -12.63
N SER A 163 7.25 5.44 -13.66
CA SER A 163 6.22 4.48 -14.08
C SER A 163 6.82 3.13 -14.50
N PHE A 164 7.92 3.18 -15.24
CA PHE A 164 8.68 1.99 -15.62
C PHE A 164 9.22 1.24 -14.40
N GLY A 165 9.95 1.94 -13.52
CA GLY A 165 10.60 1.32 -12.36
C GLY A 165 9.61 0.70 -11.38
N ALA A 166 8.49 1.37 -11.12
CA ALA A 166 7.42 0.87 -10.25
C ALA A 166 6.80 -0.42 -10.79
N SER A 167 6.39 -0.41 -12.06
CA SER A 167 5.79 -1.56 -12.73
C SER A 167 6.75 -2.76 -12.78
N PHE A 168 8.00 -2.51 -13.14
CA PHE A 168 9.05 -3.52 -13.18
C PHE A 168 9.30 -4.17 -11.81
N GLY A 169 9.48 -3.35 -10.77
CA GLY A 169 9.76 -3.82 -9.41
C GLY A 169 8.61 -4.63 -8.81
N LEU A 170 7.36 -4.18 -9.01
CA LEU A 170 6.17 -4.89 -8.55
C LEU A 170 6.07 -6.28 -9.16
N LEU A 171 6.20 -6.36 -10.50
CA LEU A 171 6.11 -7.65 -11.18
C LEU A 171 7.24 -8.60 -10.78
N LEU A 172 8.47 -8.09 -10.67
CA LEU A 172 9.59 -8.92 -10.26
C LEU A 172 9.39 -9.52 -8.88
N ARG A 173 8.91 -8.73 -7.91
CA ARG A 173 8.72 -9.21 -6.54
C ARG A 173 7.71 -10.35 -6.47
N GLU A 174 6.47 -10.08 -6.86
CA GLU A 174 5.37 -11.05 -6.70
C GLU A 174 5.58 -12.25 -7.65
N GLY A 175 6.12 -11.99 -8.85
CA GLY A 175 6.46 -13.03 -9.81
C GLY A 175 7.57 -13.96 -9.33
N LEU A 176 8.59 -13.45 -8.63
CA LEU A 176 9.66 -14.28 -8.08
C LEU A 176 9.16 -15.18 -6.94
N GLU A 177 8.32 -14.66 -6.05
CA GLU A 177 7.75 -15.44 -4.94
C GLU A 177 6.92 -16.61 -5.48
N ALA A 178 6.07 -16.36 -6.48
CA ALA A 178 5.32 -17.41 -7.17
C ALA A 178 6.24 -18.44 -7.87
N ILE A 179 7.25 -17.98 -8.62
CA ILE A 179 8.18 -18.84 -9.34
C ILE A 179 8.98 -19.72 -8.37
N LEU A 180 9.41 -19.21 -7.23
CA LEU A 180 10.21 -19.99 -6.27
C LEU A 180 9.44 -21.14 -5.65
N VAL A 181 8.16 -20.92 -5.30
CA VAL A 181 7.31 -22.01 -4.80
C VAL A 181 7.10 -23.06 -5.89
N VAL A 182 6.79 -22.62 -7.10
CA VAL A 182 6.56 -23.52 -8.25
C VAL A 182 7.83 -24.30 -8.61
N VAL A 183 8.98 -23.65 -8.67
CA VAL A 183 10.29 -24.28 -8.91
C VAL A 183 10.62 -25.28 -7.82
N ALA A 184 10.39 -24.96 -6.54
CA ALA A 184 10.65 -25.89 -5.43
C ALA A 184 9.79 -27.17 -5.56
N ILE A 185 8.50 -27.03 -5.88
CA ILE A 185 7.58 -28.15 -6.10
C ILE A 185 8.02 -28.96 -7.32
N ILE A 186 8.33 -28.31 -8.43
CA ILE A 186 8.78 -28.96 -9.66
C ILE A 186 10.11 -29.69 -9.45
N ALA A 187 11.07 -29.08 -8.76
CA ALA A 187 12.35 -29.70 -8.43
C ALA A 187 12.16 -30.94 -7.56
N TYR A 188 11.25 -30.87 -6.59
CA TYR A 188 10.86 -32.03 -5.78
C TYR A 188 10.24 -33.16 -6.61
N LEU A 189 9.31 -32.83 -7.52
CA LEU A 189 8.68 -33.82 -8.40
C LEU A 189 9.67 -34.46 -9.38
N VAL A 190 10.61 -33.70 -9.92
CA VAL A 190 11.68 -34.23 -10.78
C VAL A 190 12.60 -35.16 -9.98
N LYS A 191 13.00 -34.75 -8.76
CA LYS A 191 13.90 -35.53 -7.90
C LYS A 191 13.28 -36.85 -7.42
N THR A 192 11.95 -36.89 -7.29
CA THR A 192 11.19 -38.10 -6.89
C THR A 192 10.73 -38.97 -8.06
N GLY A 193 11.14 -38.65 -9.30
CA GLY A 193 10.75 -39.42 -10.51
C GLY A 193 9.32 -39.18 -10.98
N ASN A 194 8.56 -38.28 -10.34
CA ASN A 194 7.16 -37.99 -10.64
C ASN A 194 6.99 -36.89 -11.70
N GLN A 195 7.74 -36.97 -12.80
CA GLN A 195 7.74 -35.93 -13.84
C GLN A 195 6.37 -35.74 -14.51
N LYS A 196 5.50 -36.75 -14.51
CA LYS A 196 4.13 -36.66 -15.02
C LYS A 196 3.28 -35.64 -14.26
N LEU A 197 3.51 -35.48 -12.95
CA LEU A 197 2.80 -34.52 -12.11
C LEU A 197 3.22 -33.07 -12.37
N CYS A 198 4.41 -32.83 -12.96
CA CYS A 198 4.85 -31.49 -13.34
C CYS A 198 3.86 -30.83 -14.32
N LYS A 199 3.28 -31.59 -15.26
CA LYS A 199 2.24 -31.08 -16.16
C LYS A 199 1.01 -30.60 -15.40
N GLN A 200 0.61 -31.32 -14.36
CA GLN A 200 -0.55 -30.95 -13.54
C GLN A 200 -0.27 -29.71 -12.69
N VAL A 201 0.98 -29.51 -12.24
CA VAL A 201 1.41 -28.28 -11.56
C VAL A 201 1.30 -27.07 -12.49
N TYR A 202 1.72 -27.17 -13.76
CA TYR A 202 1.55 -26.07 -14.72
C TYR A 202 0.07 -25.75 -15.00
N ILE A 203 -0.79 -26.78 -15.06
CA ILE A 203 -2.24 -26.59 -15.19
C ILE A 203 -2.79 -25.87 -13.95
N GLY A 204 -2.38 -26.28 -12.75
CA GLY A 204 -2.74 -25.63 -11.50
C GLY A 204 -2.29 -24.17 -11.44
N MET A 205 -1.09 -23.85 -11.93
CA MET A 205 -0.60 -22.48 -12.07
C MET A 205 -1.49 -21.66 -13.02
N GLY A 206 -1.85 -22.21 -14.19
CA GLY A 206 -2.75 -21.54 -15.14
C GLY A 206 -4.11 -21.20 -14.53
N PHE A 207 -4.71 -22.14 -13.80
CA PHE A 207 -5.92 -21.88 -13.01
C PHE A 207 -5.71 -20.84 -11.91
N GLY A 208 -4.56 -20.87 -11.25
CA GLY A 208 -4.18 -19.89 -10.23
C GLY A 208 -4.25 -18.46 -10.76
N VAL A 209 -3.64 -18.22 -11.93
CA VAL A 209 -3.65 -16.89 -12.58
C VAL A 209 -5.08 -16.41 -12.86
N ILE A 210 -5.94 -17.26 -13.41
CA ILE A 210 -7.34 -16.89 -13.70
C ILE A 210 -8.06 -16.55 -12.40
N CYS A 211 -7.93 -17.40 -11.38
CA CYS A 211 -8.55 -17.17 -10.08
C CYS A 211 -7.98 -15.96 -9.35
N SER A 212 -6.74 -15.54 -9.60
CA SER A 212 -6.16 -14.31 -9.04
C SER A 212 -6.91 -13.06 -9.50
N PHE A 213 -7.26 -12.96 -10.77
CA PHE A 213 -8.07 -11.84 -11.29
C PHE A 213 -9.47 -11.83 -10.66
N ILE A 214 -10.10 -13.00 -10.54
CA ILE A 214 -11.41 -13.14 -9.90
C ILE A 214 -11.33 -12.72 -8.43
N LEU A 215 -10.32 -13.21 -7.70
CA LEU A 215 -10.12 -12.89 -6.29
C LEU A 215 -9.86 -11.40 -6.08
N ALA A 216 -9.01 -10.79 -6.90
CA ALA A 216 -8.76 -9.35 -6.85
C ALA A 216 -10.01 -8.53 -7.14
N TYR A 217 -10.82 -8.93 -8.13
CA TYR A 217 -12.10 -8.29 -8.44
C TYR A 217 -13.13 -8.42 -7.31
N LEU A 218 -13.22 -9.59 -6.67
CA LEU A 218 -14.10 -9.79 -5.51
C LEU A 218 -13.68 -8.93 -4.32
N ILE A 219 -12.37 -8.85 -4.04
CA ILE A 219 -11.82 -7.98 -3.01
C ILE A 219 -12.17 -6.51 -3.32
N ASP A 220 -12.02 -6.11 -4.56
CA ASP A 220 -12.30 -4.74 -4.99
C ASP A 220 -13.77 -4.32 -4.79
N ILE A 221 -14.71 -5.20 -5.11
CA ILE A 221 -16.14 -4.97 -4.83
C ILE A 221 -16.40 -4.92 -3.33
N LEU A 222 -15.77 -5.80 -2.55
CA LEU A 222 -15.99 -5.91 -1.11
C LEU A 222 -15.47 -4.69 -0.34
N LEU A 223 -14.42 -4.04 -0.85
CA LEU A 223 -13.82 -2.82 -0.26
C LEU A 223 -14.48 -1.53 -0.77
N GLY A 224 -15.32 -1.61 -1.82
CA GLY A 224 -15.97 -0.48 -2.46
C GLY A 224 -17.31 -0.09 -1.82
N GLY A 225 -17.32 0.31 -0.55
CA GLY A 225 -18.55 0.80 0.08
C GLY A 225 -18.40 1.22 1.55
N VAL A 226 -18.56 2.53 1.81
CA VAL A 226 -18.82 3.25 3.07
C VAL A 226 -17.91 2.91 4.28
N GLY A 227 -17.19 3.92 4.79
CA GLY A 227 -16.26 3.82 5.91
C GLY A 227 -14.82 3.56 5.48
N GLN A 228 -14.40 4.14 4.35
CA GLN A 228 -13.14 3.83 3.68
C GLN A 228 -11.92 4.01 4.59
N GLU A 229 -11.82 5.08 5.38
CA GLU A 229 -10.68 5.33 6.27
C GLU A 229 -10.59 4.30 7.40
N LEU A 230 -11.72 3.94 8.03
CA LEU A 230 -11.76 2.92 9.08
C LEU A 230 -11.41 1.54 8.51
N MET A 231 -11.95 1.21 7.34
CA MET A 231 -11.68 -0.06 6.68
C MET A 231 -10.25 -0.13 6.16
N GLU A 232 -9.73 0.96 5.58
CA GLU A 232 -8.35 1.09 5.10
C GLU A 232 -7.37 0.99 6.28
N GLY A 233 -7.67 1.64 7.41
CA GLY A 233 -6.94 1.46 8.67
C GLY A 233 -6.92 0.01 9.15
N ILE A 234 -8.09 -0.61 9.33
CA ILE A 234 -8.21 -2.00 9.83
C ILE A 234 -7.53 -3.00 8.88
N THR A 235 -7.69 -2.84 7.57
CA THR A 235 -7.06 -3.72 6.58
C THR A 235 -5.55 -3.57 6.56
N MET A 236 -5.00 -2.37 6.80
CA MET A 236 -3.57 -2.14 6.96
C MET A 236 -3.02 -2.86 8.20
N PHE A 237 -3.72 -2.81 9.35
CA PHE A 237 -3.31 -3.58 10.54
C PHE A 237 -3.38 -5.10 10.33
N LEU A 238 -4.40 -5.57 9.60
CA LEU A 238 -4.50 -6.98 9.23
C LEU A 238 -3.35 -7.40 8.31
N ALA A 239 -3.02 -6.57 7.32
CA ALA A 239 -1.88 -6.78 6.43
C ALA A 239 -0.57 -6.79 7.21
N VAL A 240 -0.37 -5.90 8.19
CA VAL A 240 0.78 -5.91 9.09
C VAL A 240 0.86 -7.23 9.86
N ALA A 241 -0.23 -7.72 10.45
CA ALA A 241 -0.23 -8.98 11.18
C ALA A 241 0.17 -10.17 10.28
N VAL A 242 -0.35 -10.20 9.05
CA VAL A 242 -0.04 -11.25 8.06
C VAL A 242 1.40 -11.14 7.57
N LEU A 243 1.84 -9.97 7.11
CA LEU A 243 3.18 -9.74 6.60
C LEU A 243 4.25 -9.97 7.68
N PHE A 244 3.98 -9.55 8.91
CA PHE A 244 4.86 -9.80 10.04
C PHE A 244 4.98 -11.29 10.34
N TRP A 245 3.87 -12.02 10.32
CA TRP A 245 3.86 -13.47 10.49
C TRP A 245 4.63 -14.18 9.37
N VAL A 246 4.37 -13.82 8.11
CA VAL A 246 5.03 -14.41 6.93
C VAL A 246 6.53 -14.09 6.91
N SER A 247 6.91 -12.83 7.14
CA SER A 247 8.32 -12.39 7.17
C SER A 247 9.10 -13.19 8.20
N ASN A 248 8.58 -13.31 9.43
CA ASN A 248 9.19 -14.09 10.50
C ASN A 248 9.19 -15.60 10.20
N TRP A 249 8.12 -16.13 9.58
CA TRP A 249 8.06 -17.54 9.21
C TRP A 249 9.16 -17.90 8.19
N ILE A 250 9.36 -17.08 7.17
CA ILE A 250 10.40 -17.26 6.15
C ILE A 250 11.80 -17.19 6.79
N LEU A 251 12.05 -16.18 7.63
CA LEU A 251 13.32 -16.03 8.36
C LEU A 251 13.62 -17.24 9.26
N SER A 252 12.61 -17.74 9.98
CA SER A 252 12.74 -18.91 10.88
C SER A 252 13.02 -20.23 10.16
N ARG A 253 12.83 -20.28 8.83
CA ARG A 253 13.04 -21.46 7.99
C ARG A 253 14.26 -21.34 7.06
N SER A 254 15.02 -20.25 7.17
CA SER A 254 16.16 -19.92 6.30
C SER A 254 17.40 -20.83 6.44
N GLU A 255 17.43 -21.78 7.38
CA GLU A 255 18.50 -22.79 7.47
C GLU A 255 18.19 -24.05 6.63
N GLU A 256 19.12 -24.40 5.74
CA GLU A 256 19.09 -25.59 4.85
C GLU A 256 18.79 -26.90 5.59
N GLN A 257 19.16 -27.04 6.87
CA GLN A 257 18.98 -28.26 7.66
C GLN A 257 17.56 -28.45 8.22
N ALA A 258 16.84 -27.36 8.52
CA ALA A 258 15.45 -27.42 8.99
C ALA A 258 14.50 -27.67 7.82
N TRP A 259 14.80 -27.10 6.66
CA TRP A 259 14.11 -27.37 5.40
C TRP A 259 14.32 -28.82 4.94
N SER A 260 15.57 -29.31 4.93
CA SER A 260 15.87 -30.68 4.51
C SER A 260 15.25 -31.74 5.44
N ARG A 261 15.16 -31.46 6.76
CA ARG A 261 14.44 -32.31 7.74
C ARG A 261 12.92 -32.24 7.62
N TYR A 262 12.34 -31.05 7.41
CA TYR A 262 10.89 -30.88 7.21
C TYR A 262 10.43 -31.53 5.89
N ILE A 263 11.22 -31.33 4.83
CA ILE A 263 11.00 -32.02 3.56
C ILE A 263 11.15 -33.52 3.79
N LYS A 264 12.23 -34.06 4.39
CA LYS A 264 12.33 -35.50 4.68
C LYS A 264 11.15 -36.05 5.48
N SER A 265 10.69 -35.35 6.52
CA SER A 265 9.62 -35.85 7.39
C SER A 265 8.23 -35.77 6.74
N GLN A 266 7.94 -34.72 5.98
CA GLN A 266 6.71 -34.61 5.21
C GLN A 266 6.70 -35.54 4.01
N VAL A 267 7.85 -35.73 3.36
CA VAL A 267 8.02 -36.67 2.25
C VAL A 267 7.84 -38.10 2.73
N GLN A 268 8.40 -38.47 3.88
CA GLN A 268 8.20 -39.81 4.45
C GLN A 268 6.74 -40.06 4.83
N LYS A 269 6.00 -39.04 5.32
CA LYS A 269 4.55 -39.13 5.59
C LYS A 269 3.68 -39.10 4.32
N SER A 270 4.17 -38.49 3.25
CA SER A 270 3.43 -38.27 2.00
C SER A 270 3.60 -39.39 0.98
N ILE A 271 4.53 -40.32 1.21
CA ILE A 271 4.67 -41.56 0.42
C ILE A 271 3.51 -42.53 0.71
N ASP A 272 2.87 -42.43 1.88
CA ASP A 272 1.75 -43.31 2.27
C ASP A 272 0.37 -42.77 1.86
N GLN A 273 0.24 -41.51 1.43
CA GLN A 273 -1.05 -40.90 1.06
C GLN A 273 -0.93 -39.90 -0.10
N ASN A 274 -1.42 -40.29 -1.29
CA ASN A 274 -1.95 -39.44 -2.38
C ASN A 274 -1.39 -38.00 -2.55
N SER A 275 -0.07 -37.83 -2.48
CA SER A 275 0.59 -36.52 -2.28
C SER A 275 0.70 -35.63 -3.50
N GLY A 276 0.42 -36.15 -4.70
CA GLY A 276 0.44 -35.37 -5.94
C GLY A 276 -0.58 -34.23 -5.98
N ARG A 277 -1.79 -34.47 -5.45
CA ARG A 277 -2.86 -33.46 -5.39
C ARG A 277 -2.54 -32.30 -4.46
N ALA A 278 -1.90 -32.57 -3.33
CA ALA A 278 -1.49 -31.53 -2.39
C ALA A 278 -0.47 -30.57 -3.01
N LEU A 279 0.51 -31.10 -3.76
CA LEU A 279 1.53 -30.30 -4.43
C LEU A 279 0.94 -29.41 -5.54
N ILE A 280 0.00 -29.94 -6.32
CA ILE A 280 -0.70 -29.17 -7.36
C ILE A 280 -1.53 -28.05 -6.72
N PHE A 281 -2.23 -28.36 -5.63
CA PHE A 281 -3.02 -27.37 -4.90
C PHE A 281 -2.15 -26.31 -4.22
N SER A 282 -0.98 -26.68 -3.69
CA SER A 282 -0.01 -25.72 -3.14
C SER A 282 0.53 -24.77 -4.22
N ALA A 283 0.86 -25.28 -5.41
CA ALA A 283 1.28 -24.43 -6.53
C ALA A 283 0.16 -23.50 -7.00
N PHE A 284 -1.07 -24.02 -7.08
CA PHE A 284 -2.27 -23.22 -7.38
C PHE A 284 -2.47 -22.10 -6.35
N LEU A 285 -2.44 -22.41 -5.04
CA LEU A 285 -2.66 -21.42 -3.99
C LEU A 285 -1.56 -20.36 -3.93
N ALA A 286 -0.31 -20.74 -4.17
CA ALA A 286 0.79 -19.79 -4.25
C ALA A 286 0.54 -18.78 -5.38
N VAL A 287 0.26 -19.27 -6.59
CA VAL A 287 -0.01 -18.40 -7.75
C VAL A 287 -1.28 -17.57 -7.56
N LEU A 288 -2.34 -18.18 -6.98
CA LEU A 288 -3.59 -17.49 -6.65
C LEU A 288 -3.33 -16.26 -5.78
N ARG A 289 -2.56 -16.43 -4.69
CA ARG A 289 -2.24 -15.39 -3.72
C ARG A 289 -1.35 -14.32 -4.34
N GLU A 290 -0.15 -14.69 -4.80
CA GLU A 290 0.82 -13.71 -5.31
C GLU A 290 0.27 -12.99 -6.56
N GLY A 291 -0.51 -13.69 -7.38
CA GLY A 291 -1.20 -13.07 -8.51
C GLY A 291 -2.30 -12.10 -8.10
N ALA A 292 -3.06 -12.37 -7.03
CA ALA A 292 -4.10 -11.45 -6.56
C ALA A 292 -3.49 -10.19 -5.93
N GLU A 293 -2.43 -10.36 -5.14
CA GLU A 293 -1.64 -9.24 -4.60
C GLU A 293 -1.08 -8.37 -5.74
N LEU A 294 -0.48 -8.98 -6.77
CA LEU A 294 0.04 -8.30 -7.94
C LEU A 294 -1.04 -7.48 -8.68
N VAL A 295 -2.22 -8.05 -8.90
CA VAL A 295 -3.33 -7.37 -9.60
C VAL A 295 -3.80 -6.15 -8.81
N LEU A 296 -3.95 -6.28 -7.48
CA LEU A 296 -4.37 -5.18 -6.62
C LEU A 296 -3.32 -4.05 -6.60
N PHE A 297 -2.03 -4.39 -6.50
CA PHE A 297 -0.96 -3.39 -6.55
C PHE A 297 -0.87 -2.68 -7.91
N TYR A 298 -1.05 -3.41 -9.02
CA TYR A 298 -1.11 -2.80 -10.35
C TYR A 298 -2.31 -1.90 -10.52
N LYS A 299 -3.48 -2.30 -10.00
CA LYS A 299 -4.66 -1.44 -10.00
C LYS A 299 -4.38 -0.13 -9.28
N ALA A 300 -3.87 -0.20 -8.04
CA ALA A 300 -3.53 0.96 -7.23
C ALA A 300 -2.53 1.89 -7.95
N MET A 301 -1.48 1.32 -8.56
CA MET A 301 -0.48 2.07 -9.32
C MET A 301 -1.08 2.77 -10.55
N LEU A 302 -1.98 2.11 -11.29
CA LEU A 302 -2.56 2.66 -12.52
C LEU A 302 -3.64 3.70 -12.25
N THR A 303 -4.29 3.66 -11.09
CA THR A 303 -5.34 4.62 -10.69
C THR A 303 -4.81 5.87 -9.97
N GLY A 304 -3.53 5.89 -9.58
CA GLY A 304 -2.92 6.92 -8.72
C GLY A 304 -2.54 8.26 -9.38
N GLY A 305 -3.03 8.58 -10.59
CA GLY A 305 -2.95 9.95 -11.16
C GLY A 305 -1.62 10.40 -11.80
N GLN A 306 -0.50 9.67 -11.64
CA GLN A 306 0.78 9.98 -12.32
C GLN A 306 1.49 8.75 -12.91
N THR A 307 0.76 7.94 -13.68
CA THR A 307 1.33 6.76 -14.33
C THR A 307 1.26 6.89 -15.84
N ASN A 308 2.43 6.97 -16.48
CA ASN A 308 2.52 6.80 -17.93
C ASN A 308 2.27 5.31 -18.24
N LYS A 309 1.05 5.00 -18.69
CA LYS A 309 0.59 3.63 -18.97
C LYS A 309 1.51 2.89 -19.94
N LEU A 310 2.09 3.58 -20.92
CA LEU A 310 3.03 2.97 -21.88
C LEU A 310 4.33 2.55 -21.21
N PHE A 311 4.91 3.41 -20.37
CA PHE A 311 6.16 3.08 -19.67
C PHE A 311 5.96 2.06 -18.54
N ALA A 312 4.81 2.08 -17.87
CA ALA A 312 4.41 0.99 -16.97
C ALA A 312 4.33 -0.33 -17.76
N PHE A 313 3.68 -0.35 -18.93
CA PHE A 313 3.63 -1.54 -19.77
C PHE A 313 5.03 -2.03 -20.20
N TYR A 314 5.96 -1.13 -20.53
CA TYR A 314 7.36 -1.50 -20.79
C TYR A 314 8.05 -2.09 -19.55
N GLY A 315 7.77 -1.57 -18.35
CA GLY A 315 8.26 -2.13 -17.09
C GLY A 315 7.73 -3.54 -16.83
N PHE A 316 6.43 -3.77 -17.07
CA PHE A 316 5.81 -5.09 -17.01
C PHE A 316 6.43 -6.06 -18.02
N LEU A 317 6.63 -5.64 -19.27
CA LEU A 317 7.22 -6.49 -20.30
C LEU A 317 8.67 -6.86 -19.97
N ALA A 318 9.48 -5.88 -19.55
CA ALA A 318 10.85 -6.10 -19.11
C ALA A 318 10.92 -7.05 -17.91
N GLY A 319 10.04 -6.86 -16.91
CA GLY A 319 9.96 -7.73 -15.74
C GLY A 319 9.57 -9.16 -16.13
N THR A 320 8.62 -9.33 -17.05
CA THR A 320 8.21 -10.65 -17.56
C THR A 320 9.38 -11.38 -18.22
N VAL A 321 10.14 -10.69 -19.07
CA VAL A 321 11.33 -11.28 -19.72
C VAL A 321 12.36 -11.73 -18.67
N VAL A 322 12.63 -10.89 -17.66
CA VAL A 322 13.54 -11.23 -16.57
C VAL A 322 13.04 -12.43 -15.76
N LEU A 323 11.75 -12.49 -15.42
CA LEU A 323 11.16 -13.63 -14.71
C LEU A 323 11.25 -14.93 -15.51
N VAL A 324 11.02 -14.89 -16.82
CA VAL A 324 11.19 -16.06 -17.69
C VAL A 324 12.64 -16.54 -17.69
N ILE A 325 13.61 -15.61 -17.79
CA ILE A 325 15.04 -15.94 -17.70
C ILE A 325 15.35 -16.59 -16.35
N ILE A 326 14.88 -16.02 -15.25
CA ILE A 326 15.09 -16.55 -13.90
C ILE A 326 14.48 -17.95 -13.74
N TYR A 327 13.24 -18.14 -14.21
CA TYR A 327 12.60 -19.45 -14.21
C TYR A 327 13.39 -20.48 -15.02
N LEU A 328 13.86 -20.14 -16.22
CA LEU A 328 14.66 -21.03 -17.05
C LEU A 328 16.00 -21.38 -16.38
N ILE A 329 16.68 -20.40 -15.80
CA ILE A 329 17.91 -20.62 -15.02
C ILE A 329 17.63 -21.61 -13.89
N PHE A 330 16.57 -21.41 -13.12
CA PHE A 330 16.23 -22.30 -12.00
C PHE A 330 15.75 -23.69 -12.44
N ARG A 331 15.08 -23.78 -13.59
CA ARG A 331 14.60 -25.04 -14.14
C ARG A 331 15.74 -25.92 -14.65
N TYR A 332 16.73 -25.32 -15.29
CA TYR A 332 17.79 -26.05 -16.01
C TYR A 332 19.15 -26.07 -15.30
N SER A 333 19.36 -25.21 -14.29
CA SER A 333 20.61 -25.20 -13.53
C SER A 333 20.49 -26.02 -12.25
N THR A 334 21.44 -26.93 -11.99
CA THR A 334 21.70 -27.57 -10.68
C THR A 334 22.28 -26.57 -9.65
N VAL A 335 22.07 -25.27 -9.87
CA VAL A 335 22.67 -24.22 -9.05
C VAL A 335 21.90 -24.18 -7.74
N ARG A 336 22.59 -24.58 -6.66
CA ARG A 336 22.12 -24.41 -5.29
C ARG A 336 21.98 -22.91 -5.06
N LEU A 337 20.76 -22.41 -5.07
CA LEU A 337 20.50 -21.04 -4.66
C LEU A 337 21.00 -20.89 -3.22
N PRO A 338 21.77 -19.85 -2.88
CA PRO A 338 21.95 -19.48 -1.50
C PRO A 338 20.59 -18.96 -1.01
N LEU A 339 19.73 -19.89 -0.57
CA LEU A 339 18.37 -19.62 -0.10
C LEU A 339 18.37 -18.61 1.05
N LYS A 340 19.45 -18.62 1.85
CA LYS A 340 19.60 -17.77 3.02
C LYS A 340 19.64 -16.26 2.68
N PRO A 341 20.53 -15.74 1.80
CA PRO A 341 20.51 -14.33 1.42
C PRO A 341 19.23 -13.92 0.69
N PHE A 342 18.65 -14.80 -0.15
CA PHE A 342 17.36 -14.50 -0.79
C PHE A 342 16.24 -14.30 0.24
N PHE A 343 16.04 -15.27 1.14
CA PHE A 343 15.02 -15.18 2.18
C PHE A 343 15.28 -14.05 3.17
N THR A 344 16.53 -13.75 3.46
CA THR A 344 16.89 -12.62 4.32
C THR A 344 16.51 -11.30 3.64
N PHE A 345 16.84 -11.14 2.36
CA PHE A 345 16.50 -9.93 1.60
C PHE A 345 14.99 -9.74 1.48
N THR A 346 14.24 -10.79 1.12
CA THR A 346 12.78 -10.72 1.00
C THR A 346 12.12 -10.46 2.36
N SER A 347 12.58 -11.09 3.44
CA SER A 347 12.03 -10.84 4.77
C SER A 347 12.32 -9.42 5.27
N ILE A 348 13.49 -8.86 4.99
CA ILE A 348 13.79 -7.44 5.29
C ILE A 348 12.82 -6.53 4.53
N LEU A 349 12.58 -6.80 3.25
CA LEU A 349 11.65 -6.01 2.44
C LEU A 349 10.21 -6.11 2.95
N LEU A 350 9.72 -7.32 3.28
CA LEU A 350 8.41 -7.52 3.91
C LEU A 350 8.30 -6.81 5.26
N PHE A 351 9.38 -6.79 6.03
CA PHE A 351 9.41 -6.10 7.31
C PHE A 351 9.35 -4.57 7.16
N LEU A 352 10.05 -4.00 6.17
CA LEU A 352 9.94 -2.58 5.84
C LEU A 352 8.52 -2.20 5.43
N LEU A 353 7.82 -3.08 4.70
CA LEU A 353 6.41 -2.90 4.37
C LEU A 353 5.50 -2.98 5.60
N CYS A 354 5.80 -3.85 6.58
CA CYS A 354 5.07 -3.86 7.86
C CYS A 354 5.19 -2.52 8.60
N ILE A 355 6.39 -1.94 8.64
CA ILE A 355 6.60 -0.62 9.24
C ILE A 355 5.77 0.43 8.49
N SER A 356 5.81 0.39 7.16
CA SER A 356 5.05 1.30 6.31
C SER A 356 3.53 1.20 6.51
N PHE A 357 2.98 -0.02 6.49
CA PHE A 357 1.54 -0.23 6.67
C PHE A 357 1.09 0.03 8.10
N MET A 358 1.95 -0.20 9.10
CA MET A 358 1.64 0.16 10.49
C MET A 358 1.49 1.69 10.63
N GLY A 359 2.40 2.45 10.03
CA GLY A 359 2.33 3.91 10.04
C GLY A 359 1.08 4.43 9.33
N LYS A 360 0.82 3.93 8.12
CA LYS A 360 -0.36 4.31 7.34
C LYS A 360 -1.67 3.90 8.02
N GLY A 361 -1.75 2.69 8.56
CA GLY A 361 -2.95 2.20 9.25
C GLY A 361 -3.33 3.04 10.45
N VAL A 362 -2.34 3.53 11.23
CA VAL A 362 -2.61 4.47 12.33
C VAL A 362 -3.11 5.82 11.82
N VAL A 363 -2.55 6.34 10.73
CA VAL A 363 -2.99 7.60 10.11
C VAL A 363 -4.45 7.50 9.68
N GLU A 364 -4.81 6.45 8.96
CA GLU A 364 -6.18 6.19 8.49
C GLU A 364 -7.18 6.01 9.65
N LEU A 365 -6.76 5.36 10.77
CA LEU A 365 -7.58 5.28 11.98
C LEU A 365 -7.71 6.62 12.73
N THR A 366 -6.75 7.52 12.56
CA THR A 366 -6.79 8.88 13.12
C THR A 366 -7.75 9.75 12.29
N GLU A 367 -7.70 9.61 10.96
CA GLU A 367 -8.62 10.25 10.01
C GLU A 367 -10.07 9.78 10.24
N ALA A 368 -10.26 8.47 10.43
CA ALA A 368 -11.54 7.87 10.78
C ALA A 368 -12.08 8.28 12.17
N GLY A 369 -11.36 9.10 12.94
CA GLY A 369 -11.75 9.59 14.25
C GLY A 369 -11.69 8.57 15.39
N VAL A 370 -11.12 7.38 15.15
CA VAL A 370 -10.95 6.31 16.16
C VAL A 370 -9.80 6.64 17.10
N ILE A 371 -8.71 7.19 16.57
CA ILE A 371 -7.55 7.61 17.35
C ILE A 371 -7.63 9.13 17.52
N SER A 372 -7.86 9.59 18.75
CA SER A 372 -7.85 11.01 19.10
C SER A 372 -6.47 11.38 19.65
N GLY A 373 -5.63 12.01 18.85
CA GLY A 373 -4.32 12.48 19.28
C GLY A 373 -3.41 12.87 18.12
N SER A 374 -2.66 13.96 18.28
CA SER A 374 -1.60 14.39 17.36
C SER A 374 -0.38 14.85 18.15
N THR A 375 0.10 13.98 19.04
CA THR A 375 1.18 14.31 19.98
C THR A 375 2.50 14.31 19.23
N THR A 376 2.98 15.50 18.86
CA THR A 376 4.26 15.68 18.16
C THR A 376 5.43 15.42 19.11
N ILE A 377 6.39 14.59 18.70
CA ILE A 377 7.61 14.33 19.46
C ILE A 377 8.66 15.39 19.13
N PRO A 378 9.03 16.28 20.08
CA PRO A 378 9.95 17.39 19.81
C PRO A 378 11.34 16.93 19.33
N ALA A 379 11.79 15.76 19.79
CA ALA A 379 13.10 15.19 19.44
C ALA A 379 13.24 14.83 17.95
N MET A 380 12.14 14.70 17.20
CA MET A 380 12.19 14.40 15.77
C MET A 380 12.33 15.64 14.89
N ASN A 381 12.22 16.86 15.43
CA ASN A 381 12.35 18.12 14.68
C ASN A 381 11.50 18.15 13.39
N GLY A 382 10.31 17.54 13.39
CA GLY A 382 9.45 17.46 12.21
C GLY A 382 9.93 16.50 11.12
N TYR A 383 10.86 15.58 11.42
CA TYR A 383 11.29 14.54 10.48
C TYR A 383 10.13 13.62 10.12
N GLN A 384 9.89 13.45 8.83
CA GLN A 384 8.87 12.56 8.29
C GLN A 384 9.46 11.77 7.12
N ASN A 385 9.12 10.48 7.04
CA ASN A 385 9.50 9.60 5.93
C ASN A 385 8.24 9.03 5.28
N SER A 386 7.88 9.59 4.12
CA SER A 386 6.68 9.22 3.37
C SER A 386 6.72 7.80 2.79
N TRP A 387 7.90 7.19 2.66
CA TRP A 387 8.01 5.84 2.09
C TRP A 387 7.73 4.75 3.13
N LEU A 388 8.17 4.99 4.37
CA LEU A 388 7.94 4.12 5.52
C LEU A 388 6.76 4.59 6.39
N ASN A 389 6.02 5.61 5.97
CA ASN A 389 4.95 6.24 6.75
C ASN A 389 5.37 6.52 8.21
N ILE A 390 6.60 7.02 8.40
CA ILE A 390 7.11 7.41 9.72
C ILE A 390 6.84 8.89 9.87
N TYR A 391 5.97 9.25 10.82
CA TYR A 391 5.64 10.63 11.14
C TYR A 391 6.17 10.99 12.52
N ASP A 392 6.31 12.28 12.81
CA ASP A 392 6.72 12.82 14.11
C ASP A 392 5.63 12.72 15.19
N ARG A 393 4.58 11.94 14.96
CA ARG A 393 3.47 11.71 15.87
C ARG A 393 3.70 10.46 16.72
N ALA A 394 3.52 10.58 18.03
CA ALA A 394 3.70 9.48 18.98
C ALA A 394 2.75 8.31 18.67
N GLU A 395 1.53 8.64 18.23
CA GLU A 395 0.48 7.68 17.89
C GLU A 395 0.92 6.73 16.76
N THR A 396 1.64 7.23 15.74
CA THR A 396 2.17 6.42 14.63
C THR A 396 3.48 5.72 14.97
N LEU A 397 4.36 6.38 15.74
CA LEU A 397 5.68 5.86 16.08
C LEU A 397 5.66 4.72 17.08
N ILE A 398 4.82 4.81 18.11
CA ILE A 398 4.78 3.80 19.18
C ILE A 398 4.50 2.40 18.58
N PRO A 399 3.45 2.20 17.75
CA PRO A 399 3.19 0.90 17.11
C PRO A 399 4.32 0.42 16.19
N GLN A 400 4.95 1.33 15.43
CA GLN A 400 6.10 1.00 14.57
C GLN A 400 7.32 0.56 15.38
N ILE A 401 7.63 1.24 16.48
CA ILE A 401 8.72 0.90 17.39
C ILE A 401 8.43 -0.45 18.08
N MET A 402 7.19 -0.67 18.52
CA MET A 402 6.76 -1.95 19.09
C MET A 402 6.97 -3.11 18.11
N LEU A 403 6.66 -2.91 16.82
CA LEU A 403 6.93 -3.86 15.75
C LEU A 403 8.42 -4.21 15.59
N VAL A 404 9.29 -3.19 15.66
CA VAL A 404 10.75 -3.37 15.61
C VAL A 404 11.22 -4.17 16.83
N ILE A 405 10.78 -3.80 18.03
CA ILE A 405 11.14 -4.52 19.27
C ILE A 405 10.68 -5.98 19.19
N ALA A 406 9.44 -6.23 18.76
CA ALA A 406 8.90 -7.57 18.60
C ALA A 406 9.72 -8.42 17.61
N SER A 407 10.13 -7.83 16.48
CA SER A 407 10.98 -8.50 15.49
C SER A 407 12.35 -8.85 16.04
N VAL A 408 13.02 -7.89 16.69
CA VAL A 408 14.35 -8.09 17.29
C VAL A 408 14.28 -9.17 18.36
N TRP A 409 13.25 -9.13 19.22
CA TRP A 409 13.04 -10.15 20.25
C TRP A 409 12.82 -11.54 19.65
N MET A 410 12.00 -11.67 18.60
CA MET A 410 11.79 -12.94 17.90
C MET A 410 13.07 -13.49 17.26
N LEU A 411 13.84 -12.62 16.58
CA LEU A 411 15.11 -13.01 15.97
C LEU A 411 16.12 -13.49 17.02
N LEU A 412 16.24 -12.77 18.13
CA LEU A 412 17.10 -13.16 19.26
C LEU A 412 16.65 -14.49 19.87
N ASN A 413 15.36 -14.69 20.09
CA ASN A 413 14.83 -15.93 20.67
C ASN A 413 15.07 -17.14 19.74
N ASN A 414 14.89 -16.96 18.43
CA ASN A 414 15.19 -17.99 17.44
C ASN A 414 16.69 -18.33 17.43
N TYR A 415 17.55 -17.30 17.44
CA TYR A 415 19.01 -17.50 17.51
C TYR A 415 19.46 -18.20 18.80
N LEU A 416 18.88 -17.85 19.95
CA LEU A 416 19.19 -18.49 21.23
C LEU A 416 18.73 -19.95 21.28
N LYS A 417 17.53 -20.26 20.78
CA LYS A 417 17.04 -21.64 20.65
C LYS A 417 17.94 -22.48 19.76
N GLU A 418 18.39 -21.94 18.64
CA GLU A 418 19.33 -22.62 17.74
C GLU A 418 20.67 -22.90 18.42
N ARG A 419 21.24 -21.94 19.16
CA ARG A 419 22.47 -22.18 19.92
C ARG A 419 22.28 -23.25 20.98
N LYS A 420 21.12 -23.29 21.64
CA LYS A 420 20.81 -24.31 22.65
C LYS A 420 20.74 -25.71 22.05
N MET A 421 20.00 -25.88 20.95
CA MET A 421 19.93 -27.16 20.23
C MET A 421 21.29 -27.61 19.69
N LYS A 422 22.13 -26.69 19.20
CA LYS A 422 23.48 -27.00 18.75
C LYS A 422 24.40 -27.42 19.91
N LYS A 423 24.21 -26.88 21.12
CA LYS A 423 24.94 -27.31 22.32
C LYS A 423 24.49 -28.68 22.82
N GLU A 424 23.19 -28.89 22.95
CA GLU A 424 22.59 -30.17 23.37
C GLU A 424 23.00 -31.32 22.44
N ALA A 425 22.99 -31.10 21.12
CA ALA A 425 23.44 -32.10 20.14
C ALA A 425 24.95 -32.42 20.20
N VAL A 426 25.78 -31.47 20.65
CA VAL A 426 27.22 -31.70 20.84
C VAL A 426 27.49 -32.45 22.14
N GLU A 427 26.70 -32.18 23.18
CA GLU A 427 26.76 -32.90 24.47
C GLU A 427 26.26 -34.35 24.34
N GLU A 428 25.22 -34.62 23.56
CA GLU A 428 24.74 -36.00 23.27
C GLU A 428 25.70 -36.81 22.38
N SER A 429 26.64 -36.15 21.70
CA SER A 429 27.62 -36.79 20.80
C SER A 429 28.97 -37.11 21.46
N LYS A 430 29.15 -36.70 22.72
CA LYS A 430 30.32 -37.01 23.56
C LYS A 430 29.96 -38.09 24.56
#